data_AF-A0A8J4BFQ3-F1
#
_entry.id   AF-A0A8J4BFQ3-F1
#
_cell.length_a   1.000
_cell.length_b   1.000
_cell.length_c   1.000
_cell.angle_alpha   90.00
_cell.angle_beta   90.00
_cell.angle_gamma   90.00
#
_symmetry.space_group_name_H-M   'P 1'
#
loop_
_entity.id
_entity.type
_entity.pdbx_description
1 polymer ?
#
loop_
_entity_poly.entity_id
_entity_poly.type
_entity_poly.pdbx_seq_one_letter_code
_entity_poly.pdbx_strand_id
1 'polypeptide(L)'
;MAAAAERFLESVLPAGSPKVADKDAWRVSYVKLRLKEKELARLASTASSLAVVSSNSAVTLAAASSCSQVEQVRAELNKLKLQHDISPLSVWSGPWREGSDLFNRALERLREQEVCRCQAEIEGLVLDVQKLHSDRAAAGCANKETKQIQSRARRKRQKVRMLLDEMYVWQGLGACKAVSRLSEDEVKGLYVAGRRPPWSSSESDIQALNVHYGRLYHAACANVARATEEEGFLRASKVRLSRWIQHTLKCLNVARVAHLGKCAGRVFLIDRRLAVIKALQKELSQCQLPDPLGH
;
A
#
# COMPACT_ATOMS: atom_id res chain seq x y z
N MET A 1 -24.26 -4.07 -9.32
CA MET A 1 -23.13 -5.02 -9.17
C MET A 1 -22.24 -4.72 -7.97
N ALA A 2 -22.05 -3.48 -7.55
CA ALA A 2 -21.27 -3.13 -6.34
C ALA A 2 -21.80 -3.80 -5.04
N ALA A 3 -23.12 -3.84 -4.84
CA ALA A 3 -23.73 -4.45 -3.66
C ALA A 3 -23.59 -5.98 -3.56
N ALA A 4 -23.31 -6.66 -4.67
CA ALA A 4 -23.03 -8.10 -4.67
C ALA A 4 -21.57 -8.39 -4.29
N ALA A 5 -20.65 -7.46 -4.59
CA ALA A 5 -19.24 -7.57 -4.24
C ALA A 5 -18.99 -7.29 -2.75
N GLU A 6 -19.73 -6.38 -2.12
CA GLU A 6 -19.67 -6.14 -0.67
C GLU A 6 -20.15 -7.35 0.13
N ARG A 7 -21.24 -7.99 -0.30
CA ARG A 7 -21.76 -9.22 0.33
C ARG A 7 -20.83 -10.43 0.16
N PHE A 8 -20.06 -10.48 -0.93
CA PHE A 8 -19.04 -11.51 -1.11
C PHE A 8 -17.82 -11.26 -0.21
N LEU A 9 -17.41 -10.00 -0.02
CA LEU A 9 -16.35 -9.65 0.95
C LEU A 9 -16.77 -9.94 2.40
N GLU A 10 -18.02 -9.69 2.76
CA GLU A 10 -18.55 -10.02 4.10
C GLU A 10 -18.71 -11.53 4.36
N SER A 11 -18.89 -12.35 3.32
CA SER A 11 -19.03 -13.81 3.46
C SER A 11 -17.72 -14.58 3.32
N VAL A 12 -16.68 -13.99 2.73
CA VAL A 12 -15.34 -14.58 2.58
C VAL A 12 -14.38 -14.13 3.69
N LEU A 13 -14.65 -13.01 4.35
CA LEU A 13 -14.01 -12.69 5.62
C LEU A 13 -14.64 -13.59 6.68
N PRO A 14 -13.89 -14.48 7.35
CA PRO A 14 -14.43 -15.14 8.52
C PRO A 14 -14.80 -14.02 9.49
N ALA A 15 -16.08 -13.91 9.80
CA ALA A 15 -16.54 -13.18 10.98
C ALA A 15 -15.81 -13.82 12.15
N GLY A 16 -14.65 -13.25 12.51
CA GLY A 16 -13.78 -13.73 13.56
C GLY A 16 -14.63 -13.78 14.81
N SER A 17 -15.03 -14.99 15.18
CA SER A 17 -15.79 -15.25 16.37
C SER A 17 -15.04 -14.62 17.55
N PRO A 18 -15.59 -13.62 18.23
CA PRO A 18 -14.93 -13.03 19.38
C PRO A 18 -15.17 -13.99 20.55
N LYS A 19 -14.34 -15.03 20.72
CA LYS A 19 -14.38 -15.95 21.89
C LYS A 19 -13.30 -17.04 21.83
N VAL A 20 -12.04 -16.64 22.00
CA VAL A 20 -11.16 -17.18 23.05
C VAL A 20 -10.23 -16.03 23.37
N ALA A 21 -10.49 -15.31 24.47
CA ALA A 21 -9.46 -14.45 25.03
C ALA A 21 -8.28 -15.38 25.35
N ASP A 22 -7.25 -15.25 24.52
CA ASP A 22 -6.11 -16.12 24.44
C ASP A 22 -5.51 -16.22 25.86
N LYS A 23 -5.69 -17.38 26.52
CA LYS A 23 -5.23 -17.61 27.90
C LYS A 23 -3.72 -17.37 28.06
N ASP A 24 -3.01 -17.20 26.95
CA ASP A 24 -1.59 -16.95 26.83
C ASP A 24 -1.20 -15.54 26.35
N ALA A 25 -2.14 -14.67 25.95
CA ALA A 25 -1.82 -13.32 25.46
C ALA A 25 -1.16 -12.43 26.54
N TRP A 26 -1.57 -12.60 27.79
CA TRP A 26 -0.95 -11.88 28.91
C TRP A 26 0.49 -12.34 29.14
N ARG A 27 0.84 -13.60 28.82
CA ARG A 27 2.20 -14.15 28.96
C ARG A 27 3.16 -13.51 27.96
N VAL A 28 2.71 -13.37 26.72
CA VAL A 28 3.43 -12.64 25.67
C VAL A 28 3.59 -11.16 26.04
N SER A 29 2.53 -10.54 26.57
CA SER A 29 2.56 -9.15 27.06
C SER A 29 3.54 -8.96 28.23
N TYR A 30 3.58 -9.91 29.16
CA TYR A 30 4.52 -9.92 30.28
C TYR A 30 5.97 -10.00 29.80
N VAL A 31 6.31 -10.94 28.91
CA VAL A 31 7.66 -11.07 28.35
C VAL A 31 8.07 -9.81 27.59
N LYS A 32 7.16 -9.25 26.77
CA LYS A 32 7.39 -8.00 26.03
C LYS A 32 7.74 -6.83 26.95
N LEU A 33 6.96 -6.64 28.03
CA LEU A 33 7.24 -5.59 29.00
C LEU A 33 8.54 -5.83 29.78
N ARG A 34 8.91 -7.08 30.07
CA ARG A 34 10.19 -7.41 30.72
C ARG A 34 11.40 -7.12 29.83
N LEU A 35 11.32 -7.43 28.53
CA LEU A 35 12.36 -7.06 27.57
C LEU A 35 12.49 -5.52 27.47
N LYS A 36 11.36 -4.81 27.39
CA LYS A 36 11.32 -3.34 27.37
C LYS A 36 11.89 -2.72 28.64
N GLU A 37 11.58 -3.28 29.82
CA GLU A 37 12.15 -2.84 31.10
C GLU A 37 13.67 -2.97 31.09
N LYS A 38 14.21 -4.09 30.61
CA LYS A 38 15.66 -4.31 30.52
C LYS A 38 16.34 -3.37 29.54
N GLU A 39 15.75 -3.17 28.37
CA GLU A 39 16.29 -2.25 27.37
C GLU A 39 16.32 -0.81 27.90
N LEU A 40 15.21 -0.36 28.48
CA LEU A 40 15.13 0.98 29.08
C LEU A 40 16.06 1.13 30.29
N ALA A 41 16.21 0.10 31.13
CA ALA A 41 17.17 0.11 32.24
C ALA A 41 18.62 0.18 31.74
N ARG A 42 18.94 -0.53 30.65
CA ARG A 42 20.25 -0.44 30.00
C ARG A 42 20.48 0.96 29.45
N LEU A 43 19.51 1.52 28.71
CA LEU A 43 19.58 2.86 28.15
C LEU A 43 19.72 3.94 29.23
N ALA A 44 18.96 3.83 30.31
CA ALA A 44 19.08 4.71 31.48
C ALA A 44 20.47 4.61 32.10
N SER A 45 21.00 3.40 32.30
CA SER A 45 22.36 3.22 32.86
C SER A 45 23.45 3.82 31.96
N THR A 46 23.32 3.66 30.63
CA THR A 46 24.27 4.23 29.67
C THR A 46 24.17 5.76 29.59
N ALA A 47 22.95 6.31 29.63
CA ALA A 47 22.71 7.75 29.64
C ALA A 47 23.23 8.38 30.94
N SER A 48 23.02 7.73 32.08
CA SER A 48 23.59 8.13 33.37
C SER A 48 25.13 8.08 33.36
N SER A 49 25.74 7.04 32.79
CA SER A 49 27.20 6.98 32.66
C SER A 49 27.77 8.07 31.74
N LEU A 50 27.06 8.42 30.67
CA LEU A 50 27.45 9.48 29.75
C LEU A 50 27.24 10.88 30.37
N ALA A 51 26.20 11.06 31.18
CA ALA A 51 25.93 12.31 31.89
C ALA A 51 26.99 12.61 32.96
N VAL A 52 27.54 11.58 33.60
CA VAL A 52 28.64 11.71 34.58
C VAL A 52 29.96 12.12 33.90
N VAL A 53 30.18 11.70 32.65
CA VAL A 53 31.41 11.99 31.89
C VAL A 53 31.30 13.29 31.08
N SER A 54 30.10 13.68 30.66
CA SER A 54 29.81 14.85 29.84
C SER A 54 28.67 15.63 30.48
N SER A 55 28.98 16.74 31.16
CA SER A 55 28.03 17.65 31.81
C SER A 55 27.13 18.42 30.81
N ASN A 56 26.56 17.71 29.83
CA ASN A 56 25.68 18.26 28.82
C ASN A 56 24.22 18.12 29.25
N SER A 57 23.50 19.24 29.31
CA SER A 57 22.09 19.32 29.73
C SER A 57 21.12 18.43 28.92
N ALA A 58 21.48 18.10 27.67
CA ALA A 58 20.72 17.17 26.84
C ALA A 58 20.84 15.71 27.29
N VAL A 59 22.00 15.33 27.85
CA VAL A 59 22.27 13.96 28.33
C VAL A 59 21.57 13.70 29.65
N THR A 60 21.51 14.70 30.54
CA THR A 60 20.73 14.62 31.79
C THR A 60 19.22 14.57 31.55
N LEU A 61 18.69 15.32 30.57
CA LEU A 61 17.27 15.22 30.16
C LEU A 61 16.92 13.86 29.52
N ALA A 62 17.83 13.30 28.71
CA ALA A 62 17.66 11.96 28.15
C ALA A 62 17.69 10.87 29.24
N ALA A 63 18.53 11.01 30.26
CA ALA A 63 18.57 10.10 31.41
C ALA A 63 17.29 10.18 32.26
N ALA A 64 16.80 11.39 32.56
CA ALA A 64 15.58 11.60 33.34
C ALA A 64 14.33 11.07 32.62
N SER A 65 14.22 11.29 31.31
CA SER A 65 13.11 10.76 30.49
C SER A 65 13.16 9.24 30.34
N SER A 66 14.36 8.65 30.25
CA SER A 66 14.52 7.18 30.25
C SER A 66 14.12 6.57 31.60
N CYS A 67 14.43 7.23 32.72
CA CYS A 67 14.10 6.76 34.07
C CYS A 67 12.57 6.78 34.31
N SER A 68 11.86 7.84 33.90
CA SER A 68 10.39 7.89 34.03
C SER A 68 9.69 6.84 33.17
N GLN A 69 10.23 6.53 31.99
CA GLN A 69 9.73 5.44 31.14
C GLN A 69 9.95 4.06 31.78
N VAL A 70 11.07 3.84 32.47
CA VAL A 70 11.30 2.60 33.25
C VAL A 70 10.25 2.45 34.35
N GLU A 71 9.94 3.52 35.09
CA GLU A 71 8.93 3.49 36.15
C GLU A 71 7.52 3.21 35.63
N GLN A 72 7.14 3.78 34.48
CA GLN A 72 5.87 3.49 33.82
C GLN A 72 5.77 2.01 33.42
N VAL A 73 6.81 1.47 32.78
CA VAL A 73 6.85 0.04 32.38
C VAL A 73 6.83 -0.87 33.62
N ARG A 74 7.48 -0.48 34.72
CA ARG A 74 7.41 -1.21 36.00
C ARG A 74 6.01 -1.20 36.61
N ALA A 75 5.31 -0.07 36.54
CA ALA A 75 3.94 0.05 37.01
C ALA A 75 2.99 -0.85 36.21
N GLU A 76 3.14 -0.89 34.88
CA GLU A 76 2.39 -1.79 33.99
C GLU A 76 2.70 -3.26 34.27
N LEU A 77 3.97 -3.62 34.50
CA LEU A 77 4.37 -4.97 34.90
C LEU A 77 3.77 -5.38 36.24
N ASN A 78 3.75 -4.49 37.22
CA ASN A 78 3.18 -4.78 38.53
C ASN A 78 1.66 -4.94 38.45
N LYS A 79 0.98 -4.14 37.62
CA LYS A 79 -0.44 -4.30 37.32
C LYS A 79 -0.73 -5.67 36.69
N LEU A 80 0.08 -6.09 35.71
CA LEU A 80 -0.06 -7.40 35.06
C LEU A 80 0.21 -8.56 36.04
N LYS A 81 1.19 -8.43 36.94
CA LYS A 81 1.45 -9.43 37.98
C LYS A 81 0.28 -9.58 38.96
N LEU A 82 -0.30 -8.46 39.40
CA LEU A 82 -1.46 -8.42 40.30
C LEU A 82 -2.72 -9.02 39.64
N GLN A 83 -2.93 -8.78 38.34
CA GLN A 83 -4.10 -9.30 37.62
C GLN A 83 -4.07 -10.81 37.37
N HIS A 84 -2.89 -11.43 37.43
CA HIS A 84 -2.70 -12.86 37.10
C HIS A 84 -2.09 -13.65 38.27
N ASP A 85 -2.22 -13.14 39.50
CA ASP A 85 -1.74 -13.77 40.75
C ASP A 85 -0.27 -14.23 40.72
N ILE A 86 0.57 -13.48 40.00
CA ILE A 86 2.01 -13.76 39.94
C ILE A 86 2.65 -13.13 41.16
N SER A 87 3.09 -13.97 42.10
CA SER A 87 3.72 -13.49 43.34
C SER A 87 4.90 -12.56 43.03
N PRO A 88 4.93 -11.34 43.59
CA PRO A 88 6.03 -10.39 43.38
C PRO A 88 7.37 -10.89 43.92
N LEU A 89 7.36 -11.89 44.81
CA LEU A 89 8.55 -12.56 45.34
C LEU A 89 9.07 -13.69 44.42
N SER A 90 8.26 -14.16 43.46
CA SER A 90 8.62 -15.27 42.55
C SER A 90 9.47 -14.86 41.34
N VAL A 91 9.85 -13.59 41.23
CA VAL A 91 10.64 -13.03 40.11
C VAL A 91 12.01 -13.74 39.96
N TRP A 92 12.51 -14.35 41.03
CA TRP A 92 13.79 -15.05 41.07
C TRP A 92 13.65 -16.59 41.15
N SER A 93 12.46 -17.11 41.44
CA SER A 93 12.21 -18.51 41.80
C SER A 93 10.79 -18.98 41.43
N GLY A 94 10.33 -18.61 40.23
CA GLY A 94 9.01 -18.97 39.73
C GLY A 94 9.05 -19.50 38.30
N PRO A 95 7.92 -20.07 37.82
CA PRO A 95 7.83 -20.66 36.49
C PRO A 95 7.90 -19.62 35.34
N TRP A 96 8.03 -18.33 35.66
CA TRP A 96 8.18 -17.20 34.73
C TRP A 96 9.56 -16.53 34.79
N ARG A 97 10.54 -17.15 35.47
CA ARG A 97 11.93 -16.70 35.47
C ARG A 97 12.50 -16.76 34.04
N GLU A 98 13.42 -15.86 33.72
CA GLU A 98 14.17 -15.96 32.48
C GLU A 98 14.91 -17.30 32.38
N GLY A 99 14.81 -17.94 31.22
CA GLY A 99 15.34 -19.28 30.98
C GLY A 99 14.43 -20.42 31.45
N SER A 100 13.28 -20.14 32.09
CA SER A 100 12.26 -21.17 32.35
C SER A 100 11.52 -21.56 31.06
N ASP A 101 10.99 -22.78 31.02
CA ASP A 101 10.27 -23.30 29.86
C ASP A 101 9.06 -22.44 29.46
N LEU A 102 8.29 -21.92 30.43
CA LEU A 102 7.14 -21.08 30.12
C LEU A 102 7.55 -19.70 29.61
N PHE A 103 8.65 -19.13 30.14
CA PHE A 103 9.21 -17.89 29.63
C PHE A 103 9.74 -18.07 28.21
N ASN A 104 10.47 -19.16 27.94
CA ASN A 104 11.01 -19.45 26.62
C ASN A 104 9.90 -19.68 25.59
N ARG A 105 8.83 -20.42 25.93
CA ARG A 105 7.67 -20.59 25.05
C ARG A 105 6.93 -19.28 24.77
N ALA A 106 6.78 -18.42 25.77
CA ALA A 106 6.17 -17.10 25.59
C ALA A 106 7.08 -16.17 24.76
N LEU A 107 8.40 -16.29 24.90
CA LEU A 107 9.38 -15.57 24.10
C LEU A 107 9.41 -16.04 22.65
N GLU A 108 9.31 -17.35 22.40
CA GLU A 108 9.18 -17.94 21.06
C GLU A 108 7.93 -17.41 20.37
N ARG A 109 6.78 -17.42 21.06
CA ARG A 109 5.53 -16.85 20.52
C ARG A 109 5.63 -15.36 20.25
N LEU A 110 6.25 -14.58 21.15
CA LEU A 110 6.47 -13.16 20.92
C LEU A 110 7.35 -12.93 19.69
N ARG A 111 8.41 -13.72 19.55
CA ARG A 111 9.31 -13.69 18.39
C ARG A 111 8.56 -14.00 17.10
N GLU A 112 7.76 -15.06 17.06
CA GLU A 112 6.94 -15.41 15.90
C GLU A 112 6.00 -14.25 15.54
N GLN A 113 5.29 -13.67 16.51
CA GLN A 113 4.39 -12.54 16.29
C GLN A 113 5.11 -11.31 15.72
N GLU A 114 6.25 -10.93 16.29
CA GLU A 114 7.00 -9.76 15.83
C GLU A 114 7.67 -10.00 14.47
N VAL A 115 8.18 -11.22 14.21
CA VAL A 115 8.72 -11.60 12.89
C VAL A 115 7.62 -11.58 11.84
N CYS A 116 6.45 -12.17 12.11
CA CYS A 116 5.32 -12.13 11.19
C CYS A 116 4.82 -10.70 10.94
N ARG A 117 4.79 -9.85 11.97
CA ARG A 117 4.47 -8.42 11.82
C ARG A 117 5.45 -7.74 10.86
N CYS A 118 6.75 -7.92 11.07
CA CYS A 118 7.78 -7.35 10.21
C CYS A 118 7.66 -7.88 8.78
N GLN A 119 7.45 -9.18 8.58
CA GLN A 119 7.26 -9.80 7.26
C GLN A 119 6.07 -9.18 6.51
N ALA A 120 4.91 -9.11 7.16
CA ALA A 120 3.70 -8.53 6.55
C ALA A 120 3.88 -7.05 6.19
N GLU A 121 4.56 -6.27 7.06
CA GLU A 121 4.83 -4.86 6.80
C GLU A 121 5.85 -4.68 5.65
N ILE A 122 6.88 -5.53 5.59
CA ILE A 122 7.86 -5.56 4.49
C ILE A 122 7.16 -5.88 3.17
N GLU A 123 6.33 -6.91 3.14
CA GLU A 123 5.58 -7.31 1.94
C GLU A 123 4.69 -6.18 1.43
N GLY A 124 3.94 -5.52 2.31
CA GLY A 124 3.13 -4.35 1.95
C GLY A 124 3.99 -3.21 1.37
N LEU A 125 5.13 -2.91 1.97
CA LEU A 125 6.04 -1.87 1.48
C LEU A 125 6.72 -2.24 0.16
N VAL A 126 7.03 -3.51 -0.05
CA VAL A 126 7.63 -4.02 -1.30
C VAL A 126 6.63 -3.88 -2.45
N LEU A 127 5.38 -4.32 -2.25
CA LEU A 127 4.30 -4.16 -3.24
C LEU A 127 4.07 -2.68 -3.57
N ASP A 128 4.08 -1.82 -2.57
CA ASP A 128 3.98 -0.38 -2.75
C ASP A 128 5.15 0.19 -3.58
N VAL A 129 6.36 -0.30 -3.37
CA VAL A 129 7.54 0.13 -4.16
C VAL A 129 7.44 -0.38 -5.60
N GLN A 130 6.97 -1.61 -5.81
CA GLN A 130 6.71 -2.15 -7.15
C GLN A 130 5.65 -1.32 -7.88
N LYS A 131 4.56 -0.94 -7.21
CA LYS A 131 3.54 -0.04 -7.77
C LYS A 131 4.12 1.33 -8.13
N LEU A 132 4.92 1.93 -7.24
CA LEU A 132 5.59 3.20 -7.56
C LEU A 132 6.54 3.06 -8.75
N HIS A 133 7.11 1.88 -8.99
CA HIS A 133 7.93 1.62 -10.16
C HIS A 133 7.10 1.56 -11.44
N SER A 134 5.94 0.89 -11.43
CA SER A 134 5.01 0.88 -12.56
C SER A 134 4.42 2.26 -12.85
N ASP A 135 4.03 3.00 -11.81
CA ASP A 135 3.49 4.37 -11.95
C ASP A 135 4.51 5.30 -12.59
N ARG A 136 5.80 5.15 -12.23
CA ARG A 136 6.89 5.89 -12.88
C ARG A 136 7.07 5.49 -14.35
N ALA A 137 7.00 4.20 -14.67
CA ALA A 137 7.12 3.73 -16.05
C ALA A 137 5.99 4.28 -16.92
N ALA A 138 4.77 4.35 -16.39
CA ALA A 138 3.61 4.94 -17.06
C ALA A 138 3.73 6.47 -17.22
N ALA A 139 4.29 7.17 -16.23
CA ALA A 139 4.44 8.62 -16.28
C ALA A 139 5.54 9.12 -17.25
N GLY A 140 6.40 8.24 -17.77
CA GLY A 140 7.39 8.58 -18.79
C GLY A 140 8.58 9.41 -18.28
N CYS A 141 9.01 10.41 -19.07
CA CYS A 141 10.23 11.19 -18.84
C CYS A 141 10.24 11.99 -17.52
N ALA A 142 11.44 12.45 -17.13
CA ALA A 142 11.81 12.98 -15.81
C ALA A 142 11.06 14.27 -15.38
N ASN A 143 9.78 14.13 -15.08
CA ASN A 143 8.88 15.21 -14.66
C ASN A 143 8.89 15.36 -13.12
N LYS A 144 8.34 16.48 -12.60
CA LYS A 144 8.21 16.74 -11.15
C LYS A 144 7.53 15.57 -10.41
N GLU A 145 6.54 14.94 -11.04
CA GLU A 145 5.83 13.77 -10.54
C GLU A 145 6.73 12.53 -10.42
N THR A 146 7.53 12.21 -11.45
CA THR A 146 8.48 11.09 -11.40
C THR A 146 9.53 11.25 -10.28
N LYS A 147 9.97 12.49 -10.01
CA LYS A 147 10.88 12.80 -8.88
C LYS A 147 10.21 12.55 -7.53
N GLN A 148 8.93 12.90 -7.38
CA GLN A 148 8.18 12.61 -6.15
C GLN A 148 7.98 11.10 -5.96
N ILE A 149 7.64 10.37 -7.01
CA ILE A 149 7.50 8.91 -7.00
C ILE A 149 8.82 8.25 -6.58
N GLN A 150 9.95 8.70 -7.14
CA GLN A 150 11.27 8.20 -6.78
C GLN A 150 11.63 8.47 -5.31
N SER A 151 11.32 9.66 -4.80
CA SER A 151 11.53 10.01 -3.39
C SER A 151 10.68 9.13 -2.45
N ARG A 152 9.39 8.92 -2.77
CA ARG A 152 8.50 8.03 -2.01
C ARG A 152 9.01 6.59 -2.03
N ALA A 153 9.43 6.09 -3.18
CA ALA A 153 10.00 4.75 -3.30
C ALA A 153 11.28 4.60 -2.46
N ARG A 154 12.18 5.60 -2.47
CA ARG A 154 13.40 5.60 -1.65
C ARG A 154 13.08 5.53 -0.15
N ARG A 155 12.12 6.32 0.34
CA ARG A 155 11.69 6.30 1.75
C ARG A 155 11.12 4.93 2.15
N LYS A 156 10.29 4.32 1.29
CA LYS A 156 9.74 2.98 1.54
C LYS A 156 10.83 1.90 1.57
N ARG A 157 11.82 1.94 0.65
CA ARG A 157 12.97 1.02 0.69
C ARG A 157 13.81 1.18 1.95
N GLN A 158 14.01 2.41 2.42
CA GLN A 158 14.71 2.64 3.68
C GLN A 158 13.92 2.05 4.86
N LYS A 159 12.59 2.19 4.88
CA LYS A 159 11.75 1.57 5.90
C LYS A 159 11.82 0.04 5.87
N VAL A 160 11.83 -0.58 4.68
CA VAL A 160 12.04 -2.04 4.54
C VAL A 160 13.38 -2.46 5.14
N ARG A 161 14.47 -1.72 4.90
CA ARG A 161 15.77 -2.02 5.51
C ARG A 161 15.72 -1.99 7.04
N MET A 162 15.08 -0.96 7.62
CA MET A 162 14.92 -0.89 9.08
C MET A 162 14.10 -2.06 9.64
N LEU A 163 13.04 -2.47 8.94
CA LEU A 163 12.21 -3.62 9.35
C LEU A 163 12.96 -4.95 9.19
N LEU A 164 13.84 -5.08 8.21
CA LEU A 164 14.71 -6.25 8.04
C LEU A 164 15.73 -6.34 9.19
N ASP A 165 16.30 -5.22 9.61
CA ASP A 165 17.20 -5.15 10.76
C ASP A 165 16.44 -5.52 12.05
N GLU A 166 15.22 -5.00 12.22
CA GLU A 166 14.34 -5.34 13.34
C GLU A 166 13.99 -6.83 13.35
N MET A 167 13.59 -7.38 12.20
CA MET A 167 13.29 -8.80 12.03
C MET A 167 14.52 -9.67 12.36
N TYR A 168 15.72 -9.25 11.95
CA TYR A 168 16.96 -9.95 12.29
C TYR A 168 17.22 -9.97 13.80
N VAL A 169 17.00 -8.85 14.50
CA VAL A 169 17.13 -8.77 15.96
C VAL A 169 16.16 -9.74 16.64
N TRP A 170 14.90 -9.76 16.21
CA TRP A 170 13.90 -10.69 16.74
C TRP A 170 14.24 -12.15 16.45
N GLN A 171 14.76 -12.46 15.26
CA GLN A 171 15.18 -13.81 14.90
C GLN A 171 16.41 -14.29 15.71
N GLY A 172 17.33 -13.39 16.06
CA GLY A 172 18.49 -13.70 16.90
C GLY A 172 18.17 -13.84 18.39
N LEU A 173 16.99 -13.39 18.83
CA LEU A 173 16.62 -13.35 20.25
C LEU A 173 16.34 -14.77 20.78
N GLY A 174 17.21 -15.27 21.67
CA GLY A 174 17.09 -16.60 22.29
C GLY A 174 17.44 -17.79 21.38
N ALA A 175 17.91 -17.55 20.15
CA ALA A 175 18.27 -18.62 19.22
C ALA A 175 19.70 -19.14 19.44
N CYS A 176 19.86 -20.46 19.60
CA CYS A 176 21.18 -21.12 19.60
C CYS A 176 21.80 -21.26 18.19
N LYS A 177 21.02 -20.99 17.14
CA LYS A 177 21.47 -21.07 15.73
C LYS A 177 21.77 -19.68 15.20
N ALA A 178 22.88 -19.56 14.49
CA ALA A 178 23.23 -18.35 13.77
C ALA A 178 22.15 -18.06 12.71
N VAL A 179 21.38 -17.01 12.94
CA VAL A 179 20.50 -16.44 11.91
C VAL A 179 21.37 -15.56 11.04
N SER A 180 21.38 -15.79 9.73
CA SER A 180 22.11 -14.96 8.79
C SER A 180 21.25 -13.77 8.34
N ARG A 181 21.86 -12.58 8.31
CA ARG A 181 21.26 -11.42 7.64
C ARG A 181 21.07 -11.72 6.17
N LEU A 182 19.98 -11.20 5.58
CA LEU A 182 19.85 -11.18 4.13
C LEU A 182 20.99 -10.37 3.53
N SER A 183 21.57 -10.89 2.47
CA SER A 183 22.52 -10.19 1.64
C SER A 183 21.85 -9.00 0.93
N GLU A 184 22.65 -7.98 0.56
CA GLU A 184 22.12 -6.85 -0.22
C GLU A 184 21.48 -7.30 -1.54
N ASP A 185 21.93 -8.40 -2.13
CA ASP A 185 21.36 -8.92 -3.37
C ASP A 185 20.01 -9.63 -3.14
N GLU A 186 19.81 -10.27 -2.00
CA GLU A 186 18.49 -10.77 -1.59
C GLU A 186 17.53 -9.60 -1.31
N VAL A 187 17.99 -8.54 -0.65
CA VAL A 187 17.20 -7.34 -0.38
C VAL A 187 16.79 -6.64 -1.68
N LYS A 188 17.71 -6.51 -2.64
CA LYS A 188 17.36 -6.01 -4.00
C LYS A 188 16.36 -6.95 -4.68
N GLY A 189 16.54 -8.26 -4.49
CA GLY A 189 15.68 -9.31 -5.02
C GLY A 189 14.21 -9.17 -4.62
N LEU A 190 13.91 -8.64 -3.44
CA LEU A 190 12.53 -8.42 -2.97
C LEU A 190 11.71 -7.52 -3.90
N TYR A 191 12.36 -6.57 -4.58
CA TYR A 191 11.67 -5.59 -5.43
C TYR A 191 11.49 -6.06 -6.88
N VAL A 192 12.01 -7.24 -7.23
CA VAL A 192 11.86 -7.81 -8.58
C VAL A 192 10.43 -8.33 -8.71
N ALA A 193 9.69 -7.82 -9.71
CA ALA A 193 8.33 -8.25 -9.97
C ALA A 193 8.28 -9.78 -10.21
N GLY A 194 7.34 -10.46 -9.56
CA GLY A 194 7.18 -11.92 -9.65
C GLY A 194 8.14 -12.75 -8.80
N ARG A 195 9.15 -12.14 -8.16
CA ARG A 195 10.02 -12.84 -7.20
C ARG A 195 9.39 -12.80 -5.81
N ARG A 196 9.24 -13.97 -5.18
CA ARG A 196 8.68 -14.08 -3.82
C ARG A 196 9.73 -13.77 -2.76
N PRO A 197 9.35 -13.20 -1.61
CA PRO A 197 10.22 -13.11 -0.45
C PRO A 197 10.66 -14.52 0.00
N PRO A 198 11.88 -14.68 0.53
CA PRO A 198 12.42 -16.00 0.87
C PRO A 198 11.69 -16.69 2.04
N TRP A 199 10.91 -15.95 2.84
CA TRP A 199 10.09 -16.47 3.93
C TRP A 199 8.64 -16.77 3.54
N SER A 200 8.23 -16.44 2.31
CA SER A 200 6.88 -16.69 1.81
C SER A 200 6.78 -18.17 1.42
N SER A 201 6.19 -18.97 2.31
CA SER A 201 5.87 -20.39 2.05
C SER A 201 4.52 -20.50 1.32
N SER A 202 4.37 -21.52 0.49
CA SER A 202 3.54 -21.51 -0.72
C SER A 202 2.01 -21.45 -0.55
N GLU A 203 1.43 -21.42 0.65
CA GLU A 203 -0.01 -21.70 0.84
C GLU A 203 -0.85 -20.56 1.43
N SER A 204 -0.30 -19.64 2.23
CA SER A 204 -1.07 -18.51 2.80
C SER A 204 -1.24 -17.31 1.86
N ASP A 205 -0.46 -17.28 0.77
CA ASP A 205 -0.26 -16.09 -0.08
C ASP A 205 -1.26 -15.91 -1.22
N ILE A 206 -2.11 -16.90 -1.51
CA ILE A 206 -3.10 -16.77 -2.59
C ILE A 206 -4.06 -15.60 -2.30
N GLN A 207 -4.42 -15.34 -1.04
CA GLN A 207 -5.30 -14.23 -0.69
C GLN A 207 -4.62 -12.86 -0.79
N ALA A 208 -3.38 -12.70 -0.32
CA ALA A 208 -2.68 -11.41 -0.41
C ALA A 208 -2.32 -11.06 -1.87
N LEU A 209 -1.86 -12.06 -2.64
CA LEU A 209 -1.69 -11.91 -4.09
C LEU A 209 -3.03 -11.64 -4.78
N ASN A 210 -4.11 -12.36 -4.47
CA ASN A 210 -5.42 -12.13 -5.08
C ASN A 210 -6.01 -10.78 -4.71
N VAL A 211 -5.73 -10.23 -3.53
CA VAL A 211 -6.17 -8.88 -3.16
C VAL A 211 -5.39 -7.84 -3.95
N HIS A 212 -4.07 -8.03 -4.15
CA HIS A 212 -3.26 -7.07 -4.89
C HIS A 212 -3.48 -7.17 -6.41
N TYR A 213 -3.33 -8.35 -7.00
CA TYR A 213 -3.62 -8.62 -8.42
C TYR A 213 -5.10 -8.48 -8.73
N GLY A 214 -6.01 -8.81 -7.81
CA GLY A 214 -7.44 -8.56 -7.97
C GLY A 214 -7.76 -7.07 -8.03
N ARG A 215 -7.16 -6.24 -7.17
CA ARG A 215 -7.31 -4.77 -7.28
C ARG A 215 -6.76 -4.23 -8.60
N LEU A 216 -5.62 -4.72 -9.07
CA LEU A 216 -5.05 -4.33 -10.37
C LEU A 216 -5.91 -4.79 -11.54
N TYR A 217 -6.41 -6.03 -11.50
CA TYR A 217 -7.33 -6.59 -12.48
C TYR A 217 -8.65 -5.81 -12.50
N HIS A 218 -9.24 -5.50 -11.35
CA HIS A 218 -10.45 -4.68 -11.27
C HIS A 218 -10.22 -3.25 -11.77
N ALA A 219 -9.08 -2.64 -11.48
CA ALA A 219 -8.74 -1.33 -12.02
C ALA A 219 -8.59 -1.38 -13.55
N ALA A 220 -7.96 -2.44 -14.09
CA ALA A 220 -7.87 -2.66 -15.52
C ALA A 220 -9.26 -2.89 -16.16
N CYS A 221 -10.10 -3.75 -15.59
CA CYS A 221 -11.48 -3.96 -16.04
C CYS A 221 -12.31 -2.67 -15.99
N ALA A 222 -12.16 -1.85 -14.93
CA ALA A 222 -12.85 -0.57 -14.82
C ALA A 222 -12.36 0.47 -15.85
N ASN A 223 -11.08 0.43 -16.22
CA ASN A 223 -10.54 1.25 -17.29
C ASN A 223 -11.06 0.78 -18.66
N VAL A 224 -11.09 -0.53 -18.91
CA VAL A 224 -11.68 -1.11 -20.13
C VAL A 224 -13.16 -0.75 -20.23
N ALA A 225 -13.93 -0.88 -19.14
CA ALA A 225 -15.34 -0.50 -19.10
C ALA A 225 -15.54 0.99 -19.45
N ARG A 226 -14.76 1.90 -18.84
CA ARG A 226 -14.79 3.32 -19.17
C ARG A 226 -14.43 3.59 -20.64
N ALA A 227 -13.40 2.94 -21.17
CA ALA A 227 -13.00 3.06 -22.56
C ALA A 227 -14.12 2.58 -23.51
N THR A 228 -14.82 1.48 -23.18
CA THR A 228 -15.97 1.00 -23.98
C THR A 228 -17.18 1.94 -23.91
N GLU A 229 -17.43 2.59 -22.76
CA GLU A 229 -18.49 3.59 -22.62
C GLU A 229 -18.18 4.85 -23.44
N GLU A 230 -16.93 5.34 -23.36
CA GLU A 230 -16.44 6.47 -24.16
C GLU A 230 -16.55 6.17 -25.65
N GLU A 231 -16.18 4.96 -26.08
CA GLU A 231 -16.32 4.53 -27.47
C GLU A 231 -17.80 4.52 -27.90
N GLY A 232 -18.69 3.98 -27.07
CA GLY A 232 -20.14 4.00 -27.32
C GLY A 232 -20.67 5.42 -27.50
N PHE A 233 -20.23 6.34 -26.63
CA PHE A 233 -20.59 7.75 -26.72
C PHE A 233 -20.05 8.42 -28.00
N LEU A 234 -18.80 8.13 -28.37
CA LEU A 234 -18.18 8.68 -29.58
C LEU A 234 -18.86 8.14 -30.85
N ARG A 235 -19.20 6.85 -30.92
CA ARG A 235 -19.98 6.25 -32.02
C ARG A 235 -21.35 6.91 -32.15
N ALA A 236 -22.08 7.06 -31.05
CA ALA A 236 -23.39 7.72 -31.05
C ALA A 236 -23.29 9.20 -31.46
N SER A 237 -22.23 9.89 -31.03
CA SER A 237 -21.98 11.29 -31.38
C SER A 237 -21.59 11.45 -32.86
N LYS A 238 -20.77 10.55 -33.41
CA LYS A 238 -20.46 10.49 -34.86
C LYS A 238 -21.71 10.33 -35.70
N VAL A 239 -22.62 9.43 -35.32
CA VAL A 239 -23.91 9.24 -36.02
C VAL A 239 -24.78 10.50 -35.94
N ARG A 240 -24.90 11.12 -34.76
CA ARG A 240 -25.66 12.37 -34.58
C ARG A 240 -25.08 13.51 -35.44
N LEU A 241 -23.75 13.67 -35.44
CA LEU A 241 -23.07 14.69 -36.22
C LEU A 241 -23.27 14.45 -37.73
N SER A 242 -23.20 13.20 -38.17
CA SER A 242 -23.47 12.82 -39.57
C SER A 242 -24.89 13.19 -40.00
N ARG A 243 -25.90 12.88 -39.18
CA ARG A 243 -27.30 13.26 -39.44
C ARG A 243 -27.48 14.78 -39.47
N TRP A 244 -26.85 15.50 -38.54
CA TRP A 244 -26.89 16.95 -38.52
C TRP A 244 -26.28 17.55 -39.80
N ILE A 245 -25.10 17.09 -40.23
CA ILE A 245 -24.45 17.51 -41.48
C ILE A 245 -25.37 17.28 -42.68
N GLN A 246 -25.97 16.09 -42.79
CA GLN A 246 -26.89 15.77 -43.90
C GLN A 246 -28.11 16.70 -43.91
N HIS A 247 -28.70 16.96 -42.74
CA HIS A 247 -29.81 17.88 -42.59
C HIS A 247 -29.41 19.31 -43.01
N THR A 248 -28.27 19.82 -42.53
CA THR A 248 -27.77 21.14 -42.87
C THR A 248 -27.48 21.29 -44.36
N LEU A 249 -26.87 20.27 -45.01
CA LEU A 249 -26.65 20.27 -46.46
C LEU A 249 -27.97 20.33 -47.23
N LYS A 250 -28.99 19.57 -46.80
CA LYS A 250 -30.32 19.61 -47.42
C LYS A 250 -30.95 21.01 -47.31
N CYS A 251 -30.92 21.60 -46.12
CA CYS A 251 -31.47 22.94 -45.88
C CYS A 251 -30.72 24.02 -46.68
N LEU A 252 -29.38 23.97 -46.73
CA LEU A 252 -28.57 24.90 -47.51
C LEU A 252 -28.81 24.76 -49.01
N ASN A 253 -28.98 23.53 -49.53
CA ASN A 253 -29.32 23.32 -50.94
C ASN A 253 -30.70 23.88 -51.29
N VAL A 254 -31.71 23.69 -50.43
CA VAL A 254 -33.04 24.29 -50.62
C VAL A 254 -32.96 25.82 -50.61
N ALA A 255 -32.23 26.40 -49.65
CA ALA A 255 -32.01 27.85 -49.57
C ALA A 255 -31.27 28.39 -50.80
N ARG A 256 -30.26 27.67 -51.28
CA ARG A 256 -29.53 28.00 -52.50
C ARG A 256 -30.48 28.11 -53.69
N VAL A 257 -31.31 27.08 -53.91
CA VAL A 257 -32.28 27.05 -55.02
C VAL A 257 -33.29 28.19 -54.91
N ALA A 258 -33.80 28.48 -53.71
CA ALA A 258 -34.76 29.56 -53.48
C ALA A 258 -34.21 30.97 -53.79
N HIS A 259 -32.88 31.15 -53.72
CA HIS A 259 -32.18 32.41 -53.96
C HIS A 259 -31.47 32.49 -55.32
N LEU A 260 -31.43 31.41 -56.09
CA LEU A 260 -30.95 31.43 -57.48
C LEU A 260 -31.75 32.46 -58.28
N GLY A 261 -31.05 33.36 -58.97
CA GLY A 261 -31.65 34.43 -59.77
C GLY A 261 -32.18 35.65 -59.00
N LYS A 262 -32.20 35.64 -57.66
CA LYS A 262 -32.73 36.76 -56.85
C LYS A 262 -31.64 37.64 -56.23
N CYS A 263 -30.54 37.05 -55.73
CA CYS A 263 -29.51 37.81 -55.04
C CYS A 263 -28.16 37.09 -55.05
N ALA A 264 -27.24 37.49 -55.92
CA ALA A 264 -25.92 36.85 -56.09
C ALA A 264 -25.09 36.81 -54.80
N GLY A 265 -25.11 37.87 -53.99
CA GLY A 265 -24.37 37.93 -52.72
C GLY A 265 -24.83 36.90 -51.69
N ARG A 266 -26.14 36.59 -51.64
CA ARG A 266 -26.67 35.55 -50.73
C ARG A 266 -26.30 34.15 -51.20
N VAL A 267 -26.31 33.90 -52.51
CA VAL A 267 -25.89 32.61 -53.08
C VAL A 267 -24.41 32.35 -52.77
N PHE A 268 -23.54 33.35 -52.90
CA PHE A 268 -22.12 33.24 -52.55
C PHE A 268 -21.90 32.82 -51.08
N LEU A 269 -22.63 33.43 -50.13
CA LEU A 269 -22.54 33.07 -48.71
C LEU A 269 -23.04 31.64 -48.42
N ILE A 270 -24.09 31.20 -49.12
CA ILE A 270 -24.61 29.84 -49.02
C ILE A 270 -23.60 28.83 -49.58
N ASP A 271 -22.99 29.13 -50.73
CA ASP A 271 -21.98 28.27 -51.35
C ASP A 271 -20.73 28.13 -50.48
N ARG A 272 -20.30 29.22 -49.83
CA ARG A 272 -19.21 29.17 -48.84
C ARG A 272 -19.57 28.30 -47.64
N ARG A 273 -20.79 28.40 -47.11
CA ARG A 273 -21.27 27.51 -46.03
C ARG A 273 -21.36 26.05 -46.48
N LEU A 274 -21.85 25.78 -47.69
CA LEU A 274 -21.88 24.43 -48.25
C LEU A 274 -20.48 23.83 -48.35
N ALA A 275 -19.47 24.60 -48.76
CA ALA A 275 -18.09 24.14 -48.81
C ALA A 275 -17.57 23.72 -47.43
N VAL A 276 -17.82 24.52 -46.39
CA VAL A 276 -17.43 24.19 -45.00
C VAL A 276 -18.12 22.92 -44.51
N ILE A 277 -19.43 22.79 -44.71
CA ILE A 277 -20.17 21.61 -44.25
C ILE A 277 -19.75 20.35 -45.02
N LYS A 278 -19.43 20.46 -46.32
CA LYS A 278 -18.86 19.34 -47.11
C LYS A 278 -17.46 18.94 -46.63
N ALA A 279 -16.63 19.90 -46.24
CA ALA A 279 -15.32 19.62 -45.65
C ALA A 279 -15.47 18.85 -44.33
N LEU A 280 -16.36 19.30 -43.44
CA LEU A 280 -16.69 18.59 -42.19
C LEU A 280 -17.25 17.18 -42.44
N GLN A 281 -18.05 16.99 -43.49
CA GLN A 281 -18.54 15.67 -43.89
C GLN A 281 -17.39 14.73 -44.26
N LYS A 282 -16.40 15.25 -45.00
CA LYS A 282 -15.21 14.50 -45.43
C LYS A 282 -14.30 14.17 -44.24
N GLU A 283 -14.10 15.12 -43.32
CA GLU A 283 -13.33 14.87 -42.10
C GLU A 283 -14.00 13.81 -41.22
N LEU A 284 -15.33 13.87 -41.07
CA LEU A 284 -16.08 12.90 -40.27
C LEU A 284 -16.02 11.48 -40.88
N SER A 285 -16.03 11.36 -42.21
CA SER A 285 -15.93 10.04 -42.87
C SER A 285 -14.52 9.44 -42.75
N GLN A 286 -13.49 10.28 -42.68
CA GLN A 286 -12.09 9.87 -42.49
C GLN A 286 -11.73 9.63 -41.02
N CYS A 287 -12.52 10.16 -40.08
CA CYS A 287 -12.30 9.98 -38.65
C CYS A 287 -12.50 8.51 -38.24
N GLN A 288 -11.42 7.81 -37.95
CA GLN A 288 -11.44 6.49 -37.33
C GLN A 288 -11.55 6.66 -35.81
N LEU A 289 -12.46 5.91 -35.19
CA LEU A 289 -12.53 5.85 -33.74
C LEU A 289 -11.46 4.87 -33.26
N PRO A 290 -10.68 5.20 -32.22
CA PRO A 290 -9.68 4.29 -31.69
C PRO A 290 -10.34 3.03 -31.16
N ASP A 291 -9.79 1.86 -31.50
CA ASP A 291 -10.21 0.59 -30.91
C ASP A 291 -9.68 0.51 -29.47
N PRO A 292 -10.54 0.41 -28.45
CA PRO A 292 -10.10 0.33 -27.06
C PRO A 292 -9.32 -0.96 -26.75
N LEU A 293 -9.33 -1.96 -27.64
CA LEU A 293 -8.63 -3.24 -27.46
C LEU A 293 -7.33 -3.35 -28.27
N GLY A 294 -7.01 -2.36 -29.11
CA GLY A 294 -5.75 -2.31 -29.86
C GLY A 294 -5.54 -3.50 -30.81
N HIS A 295 -6.59 -3.90 -31.54
CA HIS A 295 -6.51 -4.86 -32.63
C HIS A 295 -6.38 -4.18 -33.99
#